data_AF-A0A259KWY4-F1
#
_entry.id   AF-A0A259KWY4-F1
#
_cell.length_a   1.000
_cell.length_b   1.000
_cell.length_c   1.000
_cell.angle_alpha   90.00
_cell.angle_beta   90.00
_cell.angle_gamma   90.00
#
_symmetry.space_group_name_H-M   'P 1'
#
loop_
_entity.id
_entity.type
_entity.pdbx_description
1 polymer ?
#
loop_
_entity_poly.entity_id
_entity_poly.type
_entity_poly.pdbx_seq_one_letter_code
_entity_poly.pdbx_strand_id
1 'polypeptide(L)'
;DYAGVCPPATAAAFSSGYMVGRKLWDAQQTVRRYESRVLDLENQLRRAEDDLSKPCVNDPNCYFTKQNQQRNRNTIRNDLDRERWNLSDARNRYNILEASVMSQFRATVPGGLPPG
;
A
#
# COMPACT_ATOMS: atom_id res chain seq x y z
N ASP A 1 -24.60 -7.91 27.90
CA ASP A 1 -25.80 -7.64 27.09
C ASP A 1 -26.07 -6.15 26.95
N TYR A 2 -25.88 -5.61 25.74
CA TYR A 2 -26.30 -4.24 25.41
C TYR A 2 -27.82 -4.25 25.17
N ALA A 3 -28.57 -4.18 26.28
CA ALA A 3 -29.96 -3.72 26.38
C ALA A 3 -31.01 -4.25 25.36
N GLY A 4 -31.02 -5.53 24.98
CA GLY A 4 -32.19 -6.13 24.29
C GLY A 4 -32.61 -5.52 22.95
N VAL A 5 -31.80 -4.63 22.36
CA VAL A 5 -32.12 -3.90 21.12
C VAL A 5 -31.77 -4.72 19.87
N CYS A 6 -30.96 -5.77 20.00
CA CYS A 6 -30.48 -6.56 18.87
C CYS A 6 -30.78 -8.05 19.11
N PRO A 7 -31.58 -8.70 18.25
CA PRO A 7 -31.73 -10.15 18.27
C PRO A 7 -30.36 -10.85 18.28
N PRO A 8 -30.16 -11.92 19.07
CA PRO A 8 -28.86 -12.60 19.16
C PRO A 8 -28.33 -13.07 17.79
N ALA A 9 -29.23 -13.48 16.90
CA ALA A 9 -28.92 -13.89 15.53
C ALA A 9 -28.31 -12.75 14.69
N THR A 10 -28.79 -11.52 14.85
CA THR A 10 -28.27 -10.35 14.13
C THR A 10 -26.95 -9.85 14.70
N ALA A 11 -26.70 -10.02 16.00
CA ALA A 11 -25.44 -9.62 16.62
C ALA A 11 -24.25 -10.45 16.10
N ALA A 12 -24.43 -11.76 15.92
CA ALA A 12 -23.40 -12.64 15.36
C ALA A 12 -23.09 -12.32 13.89
N ALA A 13 -24.12 -12.10 13.07
CA ALA A 13 -23.98 -11.71 11.66
C ALA A 13 -23.28 -10.35 11.51
N PHE A 14 -23.65 -9.36 12.33
CA PHE A 14 -23.01 -8.05 12.37
C PHE A 14 -21.53 -8.14 12.74
N SER A 15 -21.18 -8.88 13.79
CA SER A 15 -19.80 -9.07 14.24
C SER A 15 -18.93 -9.72 13.15
N SER A 16 -19.46 -10.75 12.48
CA SER A 16 -18.78 -11.39 11.35
C SER A 16 -18.54 -10.42 10.18
N GLY A 17 -19.58 -9.69 9.76
CA GLY A 17 -19.47 -8.69 8.70
C GLY A 17 -18.50 -7.57 9.03
N TYR A 18 -18.50 -7.09 10.28
CA TYR A 18 -17.57 -6.08 10.77
C TYR A 18 -16.11 -6.57 10.72
N MET A 19 -15.83 -7.79 11.19
CA MET A 19 -14.48 -8.35 11.14
C MET A 19 -13.97 -8.49 9.70
N VAL A 20 -14.83 -8.92 8.78
CA VAL A 20 -14.48 -9.05 7.35
C VAL A 20 -14.20 -7.67 6.74
N GLY A 21 -15.09 -6.70 6.95
CA GLY A 21 -14.91 -5.33 6.48
C GLY A 21 -13.64 -4.69 7.05
N ARG A 22 -13.34 -4.95 8.32
CA ARG A 22 -12.12 -4.47 8.98
C ARG A 22 -10.86 -5.01 8.32
N LYS A 23 -10.80 -6.31 8.05
CA LYS A 23 -9.67 -6.94 7.34
C LYS A 23 -9.47 -6.36 5.95
N LEU A 24 -10.55 -6.15 5.20
CA LEU A 24 -10.48 -5.54 3.87
C LEU A 24 -9.97 -4.10 3.93
N TRP A 25 -10.46 -3.32 4.89
CA TRP A 25 -9.99 -1.95 5.12
C TRP A 25 -8.51 -1.90 5.51
N ASP A 26 -8.06 -2.75 6.44
CA ASP A 26 -6.64 -2.81 6.86
C ASP A 26 -5.73 -3.21 5.67
N ALA A 27 -6.17 -4.13 4.81
CA ALA A 27 -5.48 -4.49 3.58
C ALA A 27 -5.40 -3.31 2.60
N GLN A 28 -6.50 -2.58 2.41
CA GLN A 28 -6.53 -1.37 1.58
C GLN A 28 -5.57 -0.29 2.12
N GLN A 29 -5.53 -0.08 3.45
CA GLN A 29 -4.59 0.86 4.06
C GLN A 29 -3.14 0.44 3.83
N THR A 30 -2.87 -0.87 3.85
CA THR A 30 -1.53 -1.40 3.56
C THR A 30 -1.10 -1.09 2.13
N VAL A 31 -1.99 -1.29 1.14
CA VAL A 31 -1.74 -0.89 -0.26
C VAL A 31 -1.42 0.60 -0.36
N ARG A 32 -2.27 1.47 0.22
CA ARG A 32 -2.06 2.93 0.19
C ARG A 32 -0.74 3.37 0.80
N ARG A 33 -0.28 2.71 1.87
CA ARG A 33 1.02 2.99 2.49
C ARG A 33 2.17 2.69 1.54
N TYR A 34 2.14 1.52 0.88
CA TYR A 34 3.17 1.18 -0.11
C TYR A 34 3.12 2.09 -1.34
N GLU A 35 1.94 2.47 -1.83
CA GLU A 35 1.81 3.46 -2.92
C GLU A 35 2.45 4.80 -2.55
N SER A 36 2.19 5.28 -1.34
CA SER A 36 2.78 6.52 -0.84
C SER A 36 4.30 6.41 -0.73
N ARG A 37 4.81 5.26 -0.27
CA ARG A 37 6.24 4.99 -0.16
C ARG A 37 6.93 4.95 -1.52
N VAL A 38 6.33 4.28 -2.50
CA VAL A 38 6.81 4.22 -3.89
C VAL A 38 6.89 5.63 -4.47
N LEU A 39 5.82 6.43 -4.33
CA LEU A 39 5.79 7.80 -4.83
C LEU A 39 6.89 8.67 -4.20
N ASP A 40 7.11 8.53 -2.88
CA ASP A 40 8.15 9.30 -2.19
C ASP A 40 9.55 8.90 -2.68
N LEU A 41 9.82 7.60 -2.85
CA LEU A 41 11.07 7.10 -3.41
C LEU A 41 11.30 7.52 -4.86
N GLU A 42 10.25 7.55 -5.70
CA GLU A 42 10.33 8.08 -7.07
C GLU A 42 10.70 9.56 -7.10
N ASN A 43 10.14 10.36 -6.18
CA ASN A 43 10.49 11.77 -6.05
C ASN A 43 11.92 11.95 -5.54
N GLN A 44 12.36 11.14 -4.57
CA GLN A 44 13.74 11.16 -4.09
C GLN A 44 14.72 10.76 -5.19
N LEU A 45 14.36 9.75 -5.99
CA LEU A 45 15.18 9.30 -7.11
C LEU A 45 15.36 10.41 -8.14
N ARG A 46 14.26 11.09 -8.50
CA ARG A 46 14.30 12.23 -9.44
C ARG A 46 15.23 13.33 -8.92
N ARG A 47 15.12 13.71 -7.65
CA ARG A 47 16.02 14.70 -7.03
C ARG A 47 17.48 14.26 -7.05
N ALA A 48 17.75 12.98 -6.76
CA ALA A 48 19.11 12.45 -6.80
C ALA A 48 19.69 12.45 -8.22
N GLU A 49 18.86 12.19 -9.24
CA GLU A 49 19.25 12.28 -10.65
C GLU A 49 19.50 13.73 -11.08
N ASP A 50 18.66 14.68 -10.63
CA ASP A 50 18.87 16.12 -10.83
C ASP A 50 20.20 16.56 -10.20
N ASP A 51 20.49 16.16 -8.96
CA ASP A 51 21.74 16.48 -8.28
C ASP A 51 22.97 15.87 -8.98
N LEU A 52 22.83 14.67 -9.54
CA LEU A 52 23.86 14.03 -10.36
C LEU A 52 24.06 14.72 -11.71
N SER A 53 23.04 15.39 -12.25
CA SER A 53 23.18 16.15 -13.50
C SER A 53 23.89 17.50 -13.34
N LYS A 54 23.87 18.08 -12.14
CA LYS A 54 24.44 19.41 -11.87
C LYS A 54 25.97 19.43 -12.11
N PRO A 55 26.52 20.44 -12.78
CA PRO A 55 27.95 20.55 -12.99
C PRO A 55 28.70 20.81 -11.68
N CYS A 56 29.94 20.34 -11.61
CA CYS A 56 30.89 20.61 -10.53
C CYS A 56 31.40 22.05 -10.63
N VAL A 57 30.72 23.02 -10.01
CA VAL A 57 31.17 24.42 -10.02
C VAL A 57 32.00 24.68 -8.77
N ASN A 58 33.30 24.95 -8.95
CA ASN A 58 34.24 25.34 -7.89
C ASN A 58 34.34 24.36 -6.69
N ASP A 59 33.97 23.08 -6.89
CA ASP A 59 34.09 22.05 -5.85
C ASP A 59 35.31 21.15 -6.12
N PRO A 60 36.42 21.32 -5.36
CA PRO A 60 37.61 20.45 -5.49
C PRO A 60 37.33 19.00 -5.10
N ASN A 61 36.27 18.73 -4.34
CA ASN A 61 35.85 17.39 -3.93
C ASN A 61 34.74 16.81 -4.81
N CYS A 62 34.43 17.43 -5.95
CA CYS A 62 33.23 17.06 -6.71
C CYS A 62 33.21 15.59 -7.13
N TYR A 63 34.36 14.99 -7.43
CA TYR A 63 34.45 13.56 -7.72
C TYR A 63 33.88 12.70 -6.59
N PHE A 64 34.26 12.99 -5.34
CA PHE A 64 33.76 12.26 -4.16
C PHE A 64 32.28 12.56 -3.92
N THR A 65 31.85 13.81 -4.09
CA THR A 65 30.45 14.23 -3.99
C THR A 65 29.58 13.44 -4.98
N LYS A 66 29.98 13.38 -6.26
CA LYS A 66 29.30 12.61 -7.31
C LYS A 66 29.29 11.13 -7.02
N GLN A 67 30.40 10.57 -6.55
CA GLN A 67 30.47 9.16 -6.17
C GLN A 67 29.47 8.82 -5.04
N ASN A 68 29.37 9.67 -4.03
CA ASN A 68 28.41 9.50 -2.93
C ASN A 68 26.97 9.65 -3.41
N GLN A 69 26.68 10.65 -4.25
CA GLN A 69 25.36 10.82 -4.88
C GLN A 69 24.98 9.60 -5.74
N GLN A 70 25.94 9.00 -6.44
CA GLN A 70 25.71 7.82 -7.26
C GLN A 70 25.39 6.59 -6.42
N ARG A 71 26.09 6.41 -5.29
CA ARG A 71 25.75 5.38 -4.30
C ARG A 71 24.35 5.60 -3.74
N ASN A 72 24.02 6.82 -3.34
CA ASN A 72 22.70 7.17 -2.84
C ASN A 72 21.59 6.87 -3.87
N ARG A 73 21.77 7.28 -5.13
CA ARG A 73 20.87 6.94 -6.25
C ARG A 73 20.65 5.43 -6.37
N ASN A 74 21.72 4.63 -6.27
CA ASN A 74 21.62 3.18 -6.38
C ASN A 74 20.85 2.58 -5.18
N THR A 75 21.08 3.09 -3.97
CA THR A 75 20.32 2.69 -2.78
C THR A 75 18.83 2.99 -2.97
N ILE A 76 18.48 4.21 -3.38
CA ILE A 76 17.09 4.61 -3.63
C ILE A 76 16.44 3.74 -4.71
N ARG A 77 17.16 3.39 -5.78
CA ARG A 77 16.67 2.45 -6.81
C ARG A 77 16.34 1.08 -6.22
N ASN A 78 17.25 0.51 -5.42
CA ASN A 78 17.04 -0.79 -4.81
C ASN A 78 15.86 -0.79 -3.83
N ASP A 79 15.71 0.29 -3.06
CA ASP A 79 14.60 0.48 -2.14
C ASP A 79 13.28 0.64 -2.92
N LEU A 80 13.28 1.39 -4.02
CA LEU A 80 12.11 1.56 -4.88
C LEU A 80 11.65 0.22 -5.47
N ASP A 81 12.59 -0.58 -5.99
CA ASP A 81 12.26 -1.89 -6.55
C ASP A 81 11.69 -2.84 -5.50
N ARG A 82 12.26 -2.82 -4.27
CA ARG A 82 11.71 -3.56 -3.14
C ARG A 82 10.30 -3.12 -2.79
N GLU A 83 10.05 -1.82 -2.70
CA GLU A 83 8.71 -1.32 -2.35
C GLU A 83 7.68 -1.53 -3.46
N ARG A 84 8.10 -1.50 -4.73
CA ARG A 84 7.24 -1.89 -5.86
C ARG A 84 6.86 -3.36 -5.78
N TRP A 85 7.79 -4.23 -5.39
CA TRP A 85 7.50 -5.64 -5.16
C TRP A 85 6.52 -5.82 -3.99
N ASN A 86 6.75 -5.15 -2.86
CA ASN A 86 5.85 -5.16 -1.71
C ASN A 86 4.44 -4.66 -2.06
N LEU A 87 4.35 -3.58 -2.85
CA LEU A 87 3.09 -3.04 -3.34
C LEU A 87 2.34 -4.06 -4.21
N SER A 88 3.06 -4.72 -5.13
CA SER A 88 2.49 -5.75 -6.00
C SER A 88 1.92 -6.92 -5.18
N ASP A 89 2.68 -7.42 -4.20
CA ASP A 89 2.21 -8.47 -3.29
C ASP A 89 1.01 -8.01 -2.46
N ALA A 90 1.05 -6.81 -1.88
CA ALA A 90 -0.06 -6.24 -1.12
C ALA A 90 -1.34 -6.09 -1.96
N ARG A 91 -1.22 -5.63 -3.21
CA ARG A 91 -2.35 -5.54 -4.15
C ARG A 91 -2.92 -6.91 -4.48
N ASN A 92 -2.06 -7.90 -4.72
CA ASN A 92 -2.51 -9.27 -4.97
C ASN A 92 -3.29 -9.83 -3.77
N ARG A 93 -2.77 -9.66 -2.55
CA ARG A 93 -3.45 -10.09 -1.31
C ARG A 93 -4.79 -9.36 -1.12
N TYR A 94 -4.84 -8.06 -1.38
CA TYR A 94 -6.08 -7.27 -1.33
C TYR A 94 -7.11 -7.81 -2.33
N ASN A 95 -6.72 -8.03 -3.59
CA ASN A 95 -7.62 -8.54 -4.63
C ASN A 95 -8.18 -9.94 -4.31
N ILE A 96 -7.34 -10.84 -3.79
CA ILE A 96 -7.78 -12.18 -3.35
C ILE A 96 -8.78 -12.08 -2.20
N LEU A 97 -8.50 -11.20 -1.23
CA LEU A 97 -9.40 -10.97 -0.09
C LEU A 97 -10.73 -10.37 -0.56
N GLU A 98 -10.69 -9.33 -1.38
CA GLU A 98 -11.88 -8.68 -1.95
C GLU A 98 -12.75 -9.69 -2.71
N ALA A 99 -12.16 -10.49 -3.60
CA ALA A 99 -12.86 -11.54 -4.32
C ALA A 99 -13.51 -12.58 -3.39
N SER A 100 -12.81 -12.97 -2.32
CA SER A 100 -13.33 -13.90 -1.31
C SER A 100 -14.52 -13.32 -0.56
N VAL A 101 -14.45 -12.05 -0.17
CA VAL A 101 -15.53 -11.33 0.51
C VAL A 101 -16.75 -11.19 -0.41
N MET A 102 -16.54 -10.77 -1.67
CA MET A 102 -17.62 -10.64 -2.65
C MET A 102 -18.30 -11.97 -2.96
N SER A 103 -17.53 -13.07 -3.02
CA SER A 103 -18.06 -14.43 -3.18
C SER A 103 -18.95 -14.83 -2.00
N GLN A 104 -18.48 -14.60 -0.76
CA GLN A 104 -19.26 -14.89 0.45
C GLN A 104 -20.56 -14.09 0.50
N PHE A 105 -20.52 -12.79 0.16
CA PHE A 105 -21.71 -11.93 0.09
C PHE A 105 -22.73 -12.44 -0.93
N ARG A 106 -22.30 -12.82 -2.15
CA ARG A 106 -23.19 -13.37 -3.18
C ARG A 106 -23.83 -14.69 -2.76
N ALA A 107 -23.11 -15.54 -2.03
CA ALA A 107 -23.64 -16.81 -1.54
C ALA A 107 -24.64 -16.65 -0.39
N THR A 108 -24.56 -15.56 0.39
CA THR A 108 -25.42 -15.33 1.56
C THR A 108 -26.61 -14.41 1.30
N VAL A 109 -26.60 -13.59 0.24
CA VAL A 109 -27.70 -12.68 -0.08
C VAL A 109 -28.31 -13.00 -1.46
N PRO A 110 -29.45 -13.73 -1.53
CA PRO A 110 -30.16 -13.92 -2.78
C PRO A 110 -30.69 -12.56 -3.27
N GLY A 111 -30.10 -12.01 -4.33
CA GLY A 111 -30.50 -10.73 -4.94
C GLY A 111 -29.78 -9.47 -4.43
N GLY A 112 -28.69 -9.59 -3.66
CA GLY A 112 -27.97 -8.43 -3.09
C GLY A 112 -27.07 -7.71 -4.10
N LEU A 113 -27.31 -6.41 -4.31
CA LEU A 113 -26.41 -5.50 -5.01
C LEU A 113 -25.07 -5.38 -4.25
N PRO A 114 -23.92 -5.28 -4.97
CA PRO A 114 -22.62 -5.14 -4.33
C PRO A 114 -22.55 -3.83 -3.52
N PRO A 115 -21.78 -3.79 -2.41
CA PRO A 115 -21.52 -2.54 -1.72
C PRO A 115 -20.73 -1.61 -2.65
N GLY A 116 -21.31 -0.43 -2.91
CA GLY A 116 -20.73 0.63 -3.74
C GLY A 116 -19.69 1.47 -3.02
#